data_AF-A0A957M3W4-F1
#
_entry.id   AF-A0A957M3W4-F1
#
_cell.length_a   1.000
_cell.length_b   1.000
_cell.length_c   1.000
_cell.angle_alpha   90.00
_cell.angle_beta   90.00
_cell.angle_gamma   90.00
#
_symmetry.space_group_name_H-M   'P 1'
#
loop_
_entity.id
_entity.type
_entity.pdbx_description
1 polymer ?
#
loop_
_entity_poly.entity_id
_entity_poly.type
_entity_poly.pdbx_seq_one_letter_code
_entity_poly.pdbx_strand_id
1 'polypeptide(L)'
;MKKALFAMLLMALLVVPSAATAAPKITCTVIQDGILTYSAGHYLAGEPFVMGYDAYGYNYQAHMFKGSYANVYLGRDGFPAYDGDDDVYLAANPGAAAHWAWPYRDIDLLMKWNDAWISNMDCDGDGQLDRHYGFDNYIGSGAWETNHMSGGKGRDHWTYFTKIVAAPADAVADGGVWYTADGTEIGPVLWGEFATIQEVESGLGATYVSPAGPGFGKW
;
A
#
# COMPACT_ATOMS: atom_id res chain seq x y z
N MET A 1 -78.36 30.97 34.34
CA MET A 1 -77.79 29.67 33.88
C MET A 1 -76.71 29.96 32.85
N LYS A 2 -75.50 29.53 33.19
CA LYS A 2 -74.17 29.50 32.53
C LYS A 2 -74.03 30.06 31.10
N LYS A 3 -73.26 31.15 30.99
CA LYS A 3 -72.53 31.58 29.77
C LYS A 3 -71.25 30.74 29.67
N ALA A 4 -71.01 30.06 28.55
CA ALA A 4 -69.78 29.31 28.31
C ALA A 4 -68.84 30.14 27.42
N LEU A 5 -67.68 30.52 27.98
CA LEU A 5 -66.55 31.13 27.27
C LEU A 5 -65.77 30.01 26.56
N PHE A 6 -65.57 30.12 25.25
CA PHE A 6 -64.60 29.31 24.50
C PHE A 6 -63.24 30.00 24.56
N ALA A 7 -62.29 29.44 25.29
CA ALA A 7 -60.90 29.89 25.30
C ALA A 7 -60.13 29.09 24.22
N MET A 8 -59.69 29.77 23.17
CA MET A 8 -58.87 29.21 22.09
C MET A 8 -57.40 29.27 22.54
N LEU A 9 -56.83 28.12 22.91
CA LEU A 9 -55.42 27.99 23.31
C LEU A 9 -54.56 27.80 22.06
N LEU A 10 -53.85 28.83 21.61
CA LEU A 10 -52.81 28.71 20.58
C LEU A 10 -51.55 28.10 21.23
N MET A 11 -51.30 26.82 20.97
CA MET A 11 -50.09 26.12 21.38
C MET A 11 -49.03 26.31 20.28
N ALA A 12 -48.15 27.29 20.44
CA ALA A 12 -47.03 27.52 19.54
C ALA A 12 -45.98 26.41 19.73
N LEU A 13 -45.85 25.52 18.74
CA LEU A 13 -44.72 24.59 18.65
C LEU A 13 -43.45 25.38 18.35
N LEU A 14 -42.60 25.56 19.36
CA LEU A 14 -41.21 25.98 19.19
C LEU A 14 -40.42 24.80 18.62
N VAL A 15 -40.22 24.80 17.30
CA VAL A 15 -39.25 23.93 16.64
C VAL A 15 -37.86 24.44 17.00
N VAL A 16 -37.18 23.77 17.93
CA VAL A 16 -35.77 24.05 18.24
C VAL A 16 -34.94 23.41 17.13
N PRO A 17 -34.20 24.18 16.31
CA PRO A 17 -33.31 23.58 15.33
C PRO A 17 -32.19 22.86 16.09
N SER A 18 -32.13 21.54 15.97
CA SER A 18 -30.95 20.78 16.40
C SER A 18 -29.80 21.20 15.50
N ALA A 19 -28.84 21.94 16.06
CA ALA A 19 -27.58 22.19 15.40
C ALA A 19 -26.86 20.84 15.26
N ALA A 20 -26.90 20.27 14.06
CA ALA A 20 -26.06 19.13 13.73
C ALA A 20 -24.60 19.59 13.86
N THR A 21 -23.93 19.18 14.93
CA THR A 21 -22.48 19.34 15.06
C THR A 21 -21.85 18.51 13.96
N ALA A 22 -21.30 19.17 12.94
CA ALA A 22 -20.50 18.49 11.93
C ALA A 22 -19.39 17.70 12.64
N ALA A 23 -19.22 16.43 12.29
CA ALA A 23 -18.11 15.64 12.77
C ALA A 23 -16.80 16.41 12.48
N PRO A 24 -15.85 16.45 13.42
CA PRO A 24 -14.58 17.11 13.19
C PRO A 24 -13.94 16.52 11.92
N LYS A 25 -13.48 17.39 11.01
CA LYS A 25 -12.70 16.94 9.86
C LYS A 25 -11.47 16.21 10.40
N ILE A 26 -11.33 14.92 10.06
CA ILE A 26 -10.07 14.21 10.26
C ILE A 26 -9.01 15.03 9.50
N THR A 27 -8.04 15.55 10.23
CA THR A 27 -6.93 16.28 9.65
C THR A 27 -5.78 15.30 9.61
N CYS A 28 -5.56 14.69 8.46
CA CYS A 28 -4.44 13.77 8.28
C CYS A 28 -3.13 14.54 8.35
N THR A 29 -2.14 13.93 8.99
CA THR A 29 -0.75 14.40 8.96
C THR A 29 -0.13 13.95 7.65
N VAL A 30 0.63 14.81 6.99
CA VAL A 30 1.31 14.46 5.74
C VAL A 30 2.83 14.51 5.89
N ILE A 31 3.58 13.84 5.02
CA ILE A 31 5.06 13.87 5.06
C ILE A 31 5.62 15.30 5.04
N GLN A 32 4.95 16.23 4.35
CA GLN A 32 5.32 17.64 4.27
C GLN A 32 5.31 18.36 5.62
N ASP A 33 4.58 17.84 6.61
CA ASP A 33 4.55 18.41 7.96
C ASP A 33 5.87 18.12 8.72
N GLY A 34 6.66 17.15 8.26
CA GLY A 34 7.98 16.83 8.80
C GLY A 34 7.96 16.16 10.18
N ILE A 35 6.80 15.68 10.62
CA ILE A 35 6.60 15.03 11.93
C ILE A 35 6.39 13.52 11.86
N LEU A 36 6.10 12.97 10.68
CA LEU A 36 6.01 11.52 10.46
C LEU A 36 7.40 10.92 10.37
N THR A 37 7.64 9.84 11.11
CA THR A 37 8.98 9.23 11.25
C THR A 37 8.98 7.76 10.89
N TYR A 38 10.13 7.22 10.51
CA TYR A 38 10.29 5.77 10.35
C TYR A 38 9.98 5.03 11.67
N SER A 39 9.28 3.91 11.55
CA SER A 39 8.82 3.12 12.68
C SER A 39 9.97 2.47 13.47
N ALA A 40 9.69 2.10 14.71
CA ALA A 40 10.64 1.39 15.56
C ALA A 40 11.10 0.07 14.90
N GLY A 41 12.40 -0.22 14.99
CA GLY A 41 13.03 -1.36 14.33
C GLY A 41 13.62 -1.04 12.96
N HIS A 42 13.14 0.02 12.29
CA HIS A 42 13.77 0.51 11.06
C HIS A 42 15.18 1.07 11.33
N TYR A 43 16.10 0.96 10.39
CA TYR A 43 17.46 1.52 10.53
C TYR A 43 17.45 3.04 10.74
N LEU A 44 16.50 3.74 10.11
CA LEU A 44 16.25 5.18 10.27
C LEU A 44 15.19 5.50 11.36
N ALA A 45 14.92 4.58 12.28
CA ALA A 45 13.85 4.75 13.27
C ALA A 45 13.91 6.10 13.99
N GLY A 46 12.78 6.82 14.03
CA GLY A 46 12.67 8.15 14.64
C GLY A 46 13.17 9.30 13.77
N GLU A 47 13.81 9.04 12.63
CA GLU A 47 14.09 10.08 11.64
C GLU A 47 12.81 10.43 10.85
N PRO A 48 12.58 11.71 10.51
CA PRO A 48 11.46 12.09 9.67
C PRO A 48 11.55 11.48 8.27
N PHE A 49 10.40 11.14 7.68
CA PHE A 49 10.34 10.81 6.26
C PHE A 49 10.83 12.00 5.42
N VAL A 50 11.61 11.71 4.39
CA VAL A 50 12.11 12.73 3.47
C VAL A 50 11.16 12.95 2.30
N MET A 51 11.21 14.15 1.74
CA MET A 51 10.59 14.46 0.46
C MET A 51 11.43 13.85 -0.68
N GLY A 52 10.79 13.22 -1.66
CA GLY A 52 11.51 12.55 -2.75
C GLY A 52 11.99 11.15 -2.36
N TYR A 53 13.12 10.72 -2.93
CA TYR A 53 13.68 9.40 -2.65
C TYR A 53 14.47 9.40 -1.34
N ASP A 54 14.20 8.44 -0.48
CA ASP A 54 15.04 8.13 0.67
C ASP A 54 16.28 7.30 0.29
N ALA A 55 17.12 6.98 1.27
CA ALA A 55 18.34 6.21 1.07
C ALA A 55 18.08 4.78 0.55
N TYR A 56 16.90 4.22 0.79
CA TYR A 56 16.52 2.87 0.34
C TYR A 56 15.94 2.88 -1.07
N GLY A 57 15.46 4.05 -1.53
CA GLY A 57 14.84 4.22 -2.83
C GLY A 57 13.32 4.38 -2.78
N TYR A 58 12.72 4.59 -1.60
CA TYR A 58 11.29 4.92 -1.49
C TYR A 58 11.05 6.40 -1.73
N ASN A 59 10.04 6.69 -2.56
CA ASN A 59 9.42 8.00 -2.70
C ASN A 59 7.92 7.85 -2.46
N TYR A 60 7.53 7.98 -1.20
CA TYR A 60 6.15 7.81 -0.74
C TYR A 60 5.19 8.80 -1.39
N GLN A 61 5.63 10.03 -1.66
CA GLN A 61 4.79 11.04 -2.30
C GLN A 61 4.47 10.72 -3.76
N ALA A 62 5.43 10.10 -4.45
CA ALA A 62 5.27 9.68 -5.84
C ALA A 62 4.69 8.26 -5.96
N HIS A 63 4.40 7.59 -4.83
CA HIS A 63 4.02 6.18 -4.76
C HIS A 63 4.94 5.30 -5.59
N MET A 64 6.25 5.48 -5.39
CA MET A 64 7.28 4.86 -6.23
C MET A 64 8.47 4.39 -5.41
N PHE A 65 8.99 3.23 -5.77
CA PHE A 65 10.26 2.73 -5.28
C PHE A 65 11.19 2.56 -6.47
N LYS A 66 12.47 2.91 -6.31
CA LYS A 66 13.50 2.68 -7.32
C LYS A 66 14.83 2.35 -6.65
N GLY A 67 15.31 1.13 -6.80
CA GLY A 67 16.60 0.71 -6.27
C GLY A 67 16.77 -0.80 -6.26
N SER A 68 17.72 -1.28 -5.46
CA SER A 68 17.92 -2.71 -5.21
C SER A 68 16.67 -3.33 -4.59
N TYR A 69 16.24 -4.50 -5.08
CA TYR A 69 15.13 -5.24 -4.49
C TYR A 69 15.34 -5.50 -2.99
N ALA A 70 16.57 -5.73 -2.54
CA ALA A 70 16.86 -5.96 -1.12
C ALA A 70 16.51 -4.73 -0.25
N ASN A 71 16.67 -3.51 -0.78
CA ASN A 71 16.40 -2.28 -0.04
C ASN A 71 14.90 -2.06 0.30
N VAL A 72 13.99 -2.81 -0.35
CA VAL A 72 12.58 -2.86 0.06
C VAL A 72 12.43 -3.38 1.50
N TYR A 73 13.36 -4.23 1.96
CA TYR A 73 13.24 -4.95 3.21
C TYR A 73 14.32 -4.63 4.24
N LEU A 74 15.56 -4.37 3.79
CA LEU A 74 16.72 -4.21 4.66
C LEU A 74 16.50 -3.15 5.76
N GLY A 75 15.92 -2.01 5.40
CA GLY A 75 15.69 -0.91 6.35
C GLY A 75 14.82 -1.35 7.53
N ARG A 76 13.72 -2.08 7.28
CA ARG A 76 12.80 -2.56 8.31
C ARG A 76 13.44 -3.59 9.25
N ASP A 77 14.40 -4.35 8.73
CA ASP A 77 15.16 -5.35 9.49
C ASP A 77 16.42 -4.76 10.15
N GLY A 78 16.53 -3.42 10.17
CA GLY A 78 17.58 -2.70 10.89
C GLY A 78 18.92 -2.65 10.19
N PHE A 79 18.99 -2.99 8.90
CA PHE A 79 20.20 -2.88 8.09
C PHE A 79 20.23 -1.54 7.33
N PRO A 80 21.42 -0.92 7.13
CA PRO A 80 21.54 0.26 6.27
C PRO A 80 21.16 -0.04 4.83
N ALA A 81 20.89 0.98 4.02
CA ALA A 81 20.65 0.80 2.59
C ALA A 81 21.88 0.20 1.88
N TYR A 82 21.66 -0.82 1.04
CA TYR A 82 22.68 -1.39 0.17
C TYR A 82 22.92 -0.47 -1.04
N ASP A 83 24.19 -0.26 -1.38
CA ASP A 83 24.67 0.71 -2.38
C ASP A 83 25.30 0.06 -3.62
N GLY A 84 25.40 -1.27 -3.66
CA GLY A 84 25.96 -2.01 -4.79
C GLY A 84 27.34 -2.62 -4.56
N ASP A 85 27.97 -2.41 -3.39
CA ASP A 85 29.26 -3.02 -3.04
C ASP A 85 29.11 -4.10 -1.97
N ASP A 86 29.02 -5.36 -2.40
CA ASP A 86 28.87 -6.52 -1.53
C ASP A 86 29.97 -6.65 -0.47
N ASP A 87 31.23 -6.47 -0.87
CA ASP A 87 32.38 -6.73 -0.01
C ASP A 87 32.44 -5.70 1.12
N VAL A 88 32.25 -4.42 0.78
CA VAL A 88 32.20 -3.32 1.76
C VAL A 88 30.97 -3.47 2.65
N TYR A 89 29.81 -3.77 2.06
CA TYR A 89 28.56 -3.84 2.79
C TYR A 89 28.54 -5.01 3.78
N LEU A 90 28.97 -6.21 3.39
CA LEU A 90 29.01 -7.38 4.27
C LEU A 90 30.11 -7.30 5.32
N ALA A 91 31.23 -6.61 5.04
CA ALA A 91 32.24 -6.36 6.05
C ALA A 91 31.69 -5.50 7.20
N ALA A 92 30.84 -4.51 6.89
CA ALA A 92 30.17 -3.68 7.88
C ALA A 92 28.92 -4.32 8.49
N ASN A 93 28.19 -5.12 7.72
CA ASN A 93 26.87 -5.68 8.07
C ASN A 93 26.80 -7.20 7.80
N PRO A 94 27.62 -8.03 8.47
CA PRO A 94 27.73 -9.45 8.15
C PRO A 94 26.42 -10.23 8.32
N GLY A 95 25.51 -9.74 9.18
CA GLY A 95 24.17 -10.33 9.36
C GLY A 95 23.28 -10.25 8.11
N ALA A 96 23.53 -9.31 7.20
CA ALA A 96 22.71 -9.12 6.01
C ALA A 96 22.77 -10.34 5.07
N ALA A 97 23.89 -11.07 5.05
CA ALA A 97 24.02 -12.29 4.25
C ALA A 97 23.00 -13.40 4.61
N ALA A 98 22.48 -13.38 5.85
CA ALA A 98 21.46 -14.31 6.32
C ALA A 98 20.03 -13.80 6.06
N HIS A 99 19.87 -12.54 5.64
CA HIS A 99 18.57 -11.97 5.34
C HIS A 99 18.02 -12.56 4.02
N TRP A 100 16.76 -12.97 4.02
CA TRP A 100 16.14 -13.69 2.91
C TRP A 100 16.14 -12.89 1.60
N ALA A 101 16.15 -11.55 1.67
CA ALA A 101 16.16 -10.69 0.49
C ALA A 101 17.57 -10.46 -0.10
N TRP A 102 18.63 -10.82 0.63
CA TRP A 102 20.01 -10.61 0.20
C TRP A 102 20.37 -11.25 -1.15
N PRO A 103 19.89 -12.47 -1.50
CA PRO A 103 20.10 -13.04 -2.82
C PRO A 103 19.56 -12.19 -3.98
N TYR A 104 18.63 -11.27 -3.71
CA TYR A 104 18.00 -10.40 -4.70
C TYR A 104 18.62 -8.99 -4.75
N ARG A 105 19.70 -8.72 -4.01
CA ARG A 105 20.31 -7.37 -3.93
C ARG A 105 20.78 -6.80 -5.26
N ASP A 106 21.12 -7.66 -6.22
CA ASP A 106 21.56 -7.26 -7.56
C ASP A 106 20.39 -7.10 -8.57
N ILE A 107 19.15 -7.22 -8.10
CA ILE A 107 17.96 -6.99 -8.92
C ILE A 107 17.57 -5.52 -8.78
N ASP A 108 17.55 -4.81 -9.91
CA ASP A 108 16.98 -3.48 -10.00
C ASP A 108 15.46 -3.60 -9.99
N LEU A 109 14.80 -2.88 -9.08
CA LEU A 109 13.36 -2.88 -8.92
C LEU A 109 12.82 -1.44 -9.06
N LEU A 110 11.82 -1.29 -9.91
CA LEU A 110 10.94 -0.13 -9.98
C LEU A 110 9.54 -0.57 -9.54
N MET A 111 9.08 -0.07 -8.40
CA MET A 111 7.71 -0.30 -7.95
C MET A 111 6.86 0.96 -8.14
N LYS A 112 5.56 0.75 -8.34
CA LYS A 112 4.55 1.82 -8.24
C LYS A 112 3.32 1.28 -7.54
N TRP A 113 2.62 2.13 -6.81
CA TRP A 113 1.42 1.74 -6.06
C TRP A 113 0.39 2.87 -5.96
N ASN A 114 -0.76 2.62 -5.34
CA ASN A 114 -1.72 3.65 -4.93
C ASN A 114 -1.74 3.84 -3.40
N ASP A 115 -2.42 4.89 -2.92
CA ASP A 115 -2.48 5.19 -1.48
C ASP A 115 -3.12 4.05 -0.65
N ALA A 116 -3.94 3.19 -1.24
CA ALA A 116 -4.45 2.00 -0.56
C ALA A 116 -3.34 0.97 -0.26
N TRP A 117 -2.27 0.91 -1.06
CA TRP A 117 -1.12 0.04 -0.79
C TRP A 117 -0.29 0.57 0.39
N ILE A 118 0.25 1.78 0.22
CA ILE A 118 0.97 2.59 1.21
C ILE A 118 0.72 4.04 0.84
N SER A 119 0.09 4.81 1.73
CA SER A 119 -0.19 6.23 1.52
C SER A 119 1.04 7.10 1.80
N ASN A 120 0.88 8.42 1.64
CA ASN A 120 1.84 9.43 2.05
C ASN A 120 1.37 10.25 3.29
N MET A 121 0.41 9.71 4.03
CA MET A 121 -0.26 10.39 5.13
C MET A 121 -0.53 9.45 6.31
N ASP A 122 -0.81 10.03 7.45
CA ASP A 122 -1.30 9.39 8.67
C ASP A 122 -2.64 10.05 9.01
N CYS A 123 -3.73 9.34 8.73
CA CYS A 123 -5.08 9.81 9.01
C CYS A 123 -5.66 9.21 10.29
N ASP A 124 -5.14 8.07 10.77
CA ASP A 124 -5.63 7.41 11.99
C ASP A 124 -4.88 7.84 13.28
N GLY A 125 -3.78 8.58 13.12
CA GLY A 125 -3.00 9.19 14.18
C GLY A 125 -2.02 8.23 14.85
N ASP A 126 -1.68 7.09 14.23
CA ASP A 126 -0.74 6.12 14.78
C ASP A 126 0.74 6.46 14.55
N GLY A 127 1.01 7.54 13.81
CA GLY A 127 2.35 8.03 13.49
C GLY A 127 3.04 7.27 12.34
N GLN A 128 2.33 6.38 11.65
CA GLN A 128 2.79 5.62 10.50
C GLN A 128 2.06 6.04 9.23
N LEU A 129 2.62 5.70 8.07
CA LEU A 129 1.93 5.91 6.81
C LEU A 129 0.77 4.92 6.69
N ASP A 130 -0.44 5.44 6.46
CA ASP A 130 -1.65 4.63 6.36
C ASP A 130 -1.50 3.57 5.28
N ARG A 131 -2.13 2.42 5.53
CA ARG A 131 -2.27 1.33 4.57
C ARG A 131 -3.74 0.96 4.45
N HIS A 132 -4.07 0.24 3.37
CA HIS A 132 -5.39 -0.36 3.10
C HIS A 132 -6.57 0.60 3.33
N TYR A 133 -6.38 1.92 3.19
CA TYR A 133 -7.38 2.95 3.47
C TYR A 133 -8.19 2.76 4.77
N GLY A 134 -7.56 2.27 5.84
CA GLY A 134 -8.24 2.06 7.12
C GLY A 134 -9.23 0.89 7.15
N PHE A 135 -9.21 0.01 6.14
CA PHE A 135 -9.85 -1.31 6.21
C PHE A 135 -9.13 -2.19 7.24
N ASP A 136 -9.74 -3.30 7.68
CA ASP A 136 -9.09 -4.21 8.65
C ASP A 136 -7.85 -4.90 8.06
N ASN A 137 -7.80 -5.04 6.73
CA ASN A 137 -6.71 -5.62 5.96
C ASN A 137 -6.78 -5.15 4.49
N TYR A 138 -5.93 -5.68 3.61
CA TYR A 138 -5.93 -5.27 2.20
C TYR A 138 -7.14 -5.75 1.40
N ILE A 139 -7.83 -6.82 1.80
CA ILE A 139 -8.98 -7.34 1.07
C ILE A 139 -10.08 -6.27 0.99
N GLY A 140 -10.52 -5.96 -0.23
CA GLY A 140 -11.51 -4.93 -0.52
C GLY A 140 -10.99 -3.49 -0.48
N SER A 141 -9.72 -3.25 -0.17
CA SER A 141 -9.17 -1.89 -0.06
C SER A 141 -8.93 -1.20 -1.42
N GLY A 142 -8.93 -1.98 -2.52
CA GLY A 142 -8.54 -1.50 -3.84
C GLY A 142 -7.03 -1.23 -3.97
N ALA A 143 -6.21 -1.72 -3.03
CA ALA A 143 -4.75 -1.62 -3.11
C ALA A 143 -4.20 -2.31 -4.36
N TRP A 144 -3.20 -1.71 -4.97
CA TRP A 144 -2.46 -2.33 -6.05
C TRP A 144 -1.01 -1.89 -6.07
N GLU A 145 -0.15 -2.75 -6.62
CA GLU A 145 1.22 -2.41 -6.96
C GLU A 145 1.62 -2.98 -8.32
N THR A 146 2.68 -2.42 -8.89
CA THR A 146 3.45 -3.01 -9.98
C THR A 146 4.87 -3.20 -9.57
N ASN A 147 5.46 -4.32 -9.95
CA ASN A 147 6.90 -4.54 -9.82
C ASN A 147 7.49 -4.73 -11.21
N HIS A 148 8.41 -3.84 -11.58
CA HIS A 148 9.24 -3.98 -12.77
C HIS A 148 10.67 -4.26 -12.33
N MET A 149 11.11 -5.49 -12.57
CA MET A 149 12.40 -6.02 -12.15
C MET A 149 13.30 -6.19 -13.36
N SER A 150 14.60 -5.95 -13.17
CA SER A 150 15.62 -6.32 -14.14
C SER A 150 16.89 -6.81 -13.46
N GLY A 151 17.60 -7.69 -14.16
CA GLY A 151 18.87 -8.21 -13.70
C GLY A 151 19.70 -8.77 -14.85
N GLY A 152 20.82 -9.40 -14.50
CA GLY A 152 21.78 -9.93 -15.47
C GLY A 152 22.55 -8.85 -16.24
N LYS A 153 23.52 -9.28 -17.06
CA LYS A 153 24.36 -8.37 -17.86
C LYS A 153 24.51 -8.90 -19.28
N GLY A 154 24.60 -7.99 -20.26
CA GLY A 154 24.84 -8.34 -21.66
C GLY A 154 23.76 -9.27 -22.22
N ARG A 155 24.14 -10.47 -22.65
CA ARG A 155 23.21 -11.46 -23.23
C ARG A 155 22.32 -12.16 -22.20
N ASP A 156 22.71 -12.11 -20.92
CA ASP A 156 21.95 -12.72 -19.82
C ASP A 156 21.02 -11.71 -19.14
N HIS A 157 20.86 -10.51 -19.73
CA HIS A 157 19.94 -9.51 -19.23
C HIS A 157 18.50 -9.98 -19.36
N TRP A 158 17.72 -9.76 -18.30
CA TRP A 158 16.31 -10.12 -18.25
C TRP A 158 15.48 -9.00 -17.61
N THR A 159 14.20 -8.97 -17.96
CA THR A 159 13.18 -8.15 -17.30
C THR A 159 11.96 -8.99 -16.93
N TYR A 160 11.36 -8.65 -15.80
CA TYR A 160 10.10 -9.22 -15.33
C TYR A 160 9.18 -8.09 -14.89
N PHE A 161 7.91 -8.17 -15.25
CA PHE A 161 6.90 -7.20 -14.85
C PHE A 161 5.68 -7.93 -14.30
N THR A 162 5.21 -7.51 -13.14
CA THR A 162 3.96 -8.01 -12.55
C THR A 162 3.05 -6.90 -12.08
N LYS A 163 1.75 -7.18 -12.14
CA LYS A 163 0.69 -6.37 -11.53
C LYS A 163 0.00 -7.17 -10.44
N ILE A 164 -0.13 -6.56 -9.28
CA ILE A 164 -0.73 -7.16 -8.10
C ILE A 164 -1.87 -6.26 -7.63
N VAL A 165 -3.00 -6.86 -7.26
CA VAL A 165 -4.15 -6.15 -6.69
C VAL A 165 -4.61 -6.86 -5.43
N ALA A 166 -5.17 -6.12 -4.48
CA ALA A 166 -5.92 -6.70 -3.39
C ALA A 166 -7.11 -7.48 -3.92
N ALA A 167 -7.39 -8.63 -3.29
CA ALA A 167 -8.60 -9.39 -3.57
C ALA A 167 -9.85 -8.55 -3.22
N PRO A 168 -10.91 -8.56 -4.04
CA PRO A 168 -12.21 -7.98 -3.67
C PRO A 168 -12.77 -8.58 -2.39
N ALA A 169 -13.57 -7.81 -1.65
CA ALA A 169 -14.18 -8.27 -0.40
C ALA A 169 -15.14 -9.47 -0.58
N ASP A 170 -15.74 -9.62 -1.76
CA ASP A 170 -16.65 -10.70 -2.13
C ASP A 170 -15.98 -11.82 -2.95
N ALA A 171 -14.66 -11.76 -3.13
CA ALA A 171 -13.91 -12.79 -3.83
C ALA A 171 -13.74 -14.04 -2.98
N VAL A 172 -13.63 -15.19 -3.66
CA VAL A 172 -13.43 -16.50 -3.02
C VAL A 172 -12.07 -17.05 -3.46
N ALA A 173 -11.27 -17.48 -2.48
CA ALA A 173 -10.04 -18.22 -2.75
C ALA A 173 -10.35 -19.73 -2.82
N ASP A 174 -10.01 -20.35 -3.94
CA ASP A 174 -10.08 -21.80 -4.10
C ASP A 174 -8.85 -22.30 -4.87
N GLY A 175 -8.25 -23.41 -4.43
CA GLY A 175 -7.09 -24.00 -5.10
C GLY A 175 -5.86 -23.10 -5.26
N GLY A 176 -5.71 -22.05 -4.45
CA GLY A 176 -4.62 -21.06 -4.59
C GLY A 176 -4.87 -19.97 -5.63
N VAL A 177 -6.13 -19.80 -6.06
CA VAL A 177 -6.56 -18.78 -7.03
C VAL A 177 -7.74 -18.01 -6.45
N TRP A 178 -7.75 -16.70 -6.68
CA TRP A 178 -8.88 -15.83 -6.37
C TRP A 178 -9.89 -15.81 -7.51
N TYR A 179 -11.17 -15.87 -7.17
CA TYR A 179 -12.31 -15.76 -8.08
C TYR A 179 -13.24 -14.64 -7.63
N THR A 180 -13.78 -13.88 -8.58
CA THR A 180 -14.88 -12.93 -8.35
C THR A 180 -16.14 -13.66 -7.90
N ALA A 181 -17.13 -12.92 -7.38
CA ALA A 181 -18.42 -13.48 -6.95
C ALA A 181 -19.19 -14.20 -8.08
N ASP A 182 -18.95 -13.88 -9.35
CA ASP A 182 -19.53 -14.56 -10.52
C ASP A 182 -18.71 -15.77 -11.02
N GLY A 183 -17.62 -16.12 -10.32
CA GLY A 183 -16.76 -17.26 -10.64
C GLY A 183 -15.66 -16.98 -11.67
N THR A 184 -15.46 -15.72 -12.07
CA THR A 184 -14.35 -15.35 -12.97
C THR A 184 -13.03 -15.32 -12.21
N GLU A 185 -12.01 -15.99 -12.75
CA GLU A 185 -10.67 -15.96 -12.17
C GLU A 185 -10.08 -14.53 -12.17
N ILE A 186 -9.62 -14.10 -11.00
CA ILE A 186 -8.84 -12.88 -10.80
C ILE A 186 -7.36 -13.21 -10.96
N GLY A 187 -6.88 -14.24 -10.26
CA GLY A 187 -5.54 -14.79 -10.45
C GLY A 187 -4.94 -15.44 -9.21
N PRO A 188 -3.68 -15.91 -9.31
CA PRO A 188 -3.02 -16.64 -8.25
C PRO A 188 -2.95 -15.85 -6.94
N VAL A 189 -3.24 -16.52 -5.82
CA VAL A 189 -3.19 -15.95 -4.47
C VAL A 189 -1.75 -15.59 -4.12
N LEU A 190 -1.55 -14.34 -3.71
CA LEU A 190 -0.29 -13.81 -3.21
C LEU A 190 -0.50 -13.27 -1.78
N TRP A 191 0.32 -13.76 -0.85
CA TRP A 191 0.30 -13.37 0.57
C TRP A 191 -1.08 -13.47 1.27
N GLY A 192 -2.01 -14.26 0.73
CA GLY A 192 -3.32 -14.49 1.32
C GLY A 192 -4.34 -13.37 1.13
N GLU A 193 -3.96 -12.21 0.59
CA GLU A 193 -4.85 -11.04 0.44
C GLU A 193 -4.80 -10.41 -0.96
N PHE A 194 -3.86 -10.84 -1.80
CA PHE A 194 -3.63 -10.26 -3.11
C PHE A 194 -3.76 -11.30 -4.22
N ALA A 195 -3.95 -10.82 -5.44
CA ALA A 195 -3.94 -11.60 -6.67
C ALA A 195 -2.91 -11.01 -7.65
N THR A 196 -2.13 -11.87 -8.29
CA THR A 196 -1.35 -11.49 -9.48
C THR A 196 -2.28 -11.45 -10.69
N ILE A 197 -2.40 -10.31 -11.37
CA ILE A 197 -3.33 -10.13 -12.50
C ILE A 197 -2.65 -10.03 -13.86
N GLN A 198 -1.33 -9.88 -13.88
CA GLN A 198 -0.53 -9.86 -15.09
C GLN A 198 0.92 -10.19 -14.78
N GLU A 199 1.55 -11.01 -15.61
CA GLU A 199 3.00 -11.27 -15.61
C GLU A 199 3.53 -11.15 -17.04
N VAL A 200 4.68 -10.51 -17.19
CA VAL A 200 5.38 -10.33 -18.47
C VAL A 200 6.88 -10.57 -18.26
N GLU A 201 7.44 -11.44 -19.09
CA GLU A 201 8.84 -11.85 -19.03
C GLU A 201 9.57 -11.54 -20.34
N SER A 202 10.79 -11.02 -20.24
CA SER A 202 11.65 -10.79 -21.40
C SER A 202 11.88 -12.09 -22.17
N GLY A 203 11.60 -12.09 -23.47
CA GLY A 203 11.75 -13.27 -24.34
C GLY A 203 10.54 -14.20 -24.39
N LEU A 204 9.62 -14.13 -23.43
CA LEU A 204 8.37 -14.92 -23.43
C LEU A 204 7.13 -14.07 -23.70
N GLY A 205 7.16 -12.77 -23.39
CA GLY A 205 5.98 -11.91 -23.47
C GLY A 205 5.10 -12.09 -22.23
N ALA A 206 3.79 -11.93 -22.39
CA ALA A 206 2.86 -12.10 -21.28
C ALA A 206 2.73 -13.59 -20.93
N THR A 207 3.21 -13.98 -19.75
CA THR A 207 3.14 -15.34 -19.22
C THR A 207 1.86 -15.56 -18.41
N TYR A 208 1.27 -14.49 -17.88
CA TYR A 208 -0.05 -14.51 -17.26
C TYR A 208 -0.85 -13.24 -17.57
N VAL A 209 -2.14 -13.39 -17.86
CA VAL A 209 -3.12 -12.30 -17.98
C VAL A 209 -4.42 -12.77 -17.36
N SER A 210 -4.87 -12.07 -16.31
CA SER A 210 -6.11 -12.38 -15.61
C SER A 210 -7.31 -12.48 -16.55
N PRO A 211 -8.16 -13.51 -16.43
CA PRO A 211 -9.45 -13.59 -17.13
C PRO A 211 -10.40 -12.46 -16.74
N ALA A 212 -10.40 -12.03 -15.48
CA ALA A 212 -11.11 -10.84 -15.04
C ALA A 212 -10.52 -9.56 -15.68
N GLY A 213 -9.28 -9.61 -16.19
CA GLY A 213 -8.57 -8.63 -17.01
C GLY A 213 -7.55 -7.77 -16.23
N PRO A 214 -6.44 -7.31 -16.84
CA PRO A 214 -5.24 -6.81 -16.14
C PRO A 214 -5.27 -5.31 -15.79
N GLY A 215 -6.47 -4.73 -15.64
CA GLY A 215 -6.67 -3.31 -15.38
C GLY A 215 -6.85 -3.03 -13.90
N PHE A 216 -6.26 -1.93 -13.42
CA PHE A 216 -6.51 -1.42 -12.07
C PHE A 216 -7.91 -0.79 -11.97
N GLY A 217 -8.46 -0.72 -10.75
CA GLY A 217 -9.70 -0.01 -10.46
C GLY A 217 -11.00 -0.72 -10.86
N LYS A 218 -10.96 -2.05 -10.98
CA LYS A 218 -12.18 -2.87 -11.14
C LYS A 218 -12.91 -3.09 -9.82
N TRP A 219 -12.19 -2.96 -8.72
CA TRP A 219 -12.58 -3.31 -7.36
C TRP A 219 -12.21 -2.17 -6.44
#